data_AF-A0A7J6INF9-F1
#
_entry.id   AF-A0A7J6INF9-F1
#
_cell.length_a   1.000
_cell.length_b   1.000
_cell.length_c   1.000
_cell.angle_alpha   90.00
_cell.angle_beta   90.00
_cell.angle_gamma   90.00
#
_symmetry.space_group_name_H-M   'P 1'
#
loop_
_entity.id
_entity.type
_entity.pdbx_description
1 polymer ?
#
loop_
_entity_poly.entity_id
_entity_poly.type
_entity_poly.pdbx_seq_one_letter_code
_entity_poly.pdbx_strand_id
1 'polypeptide(L)'
;MATNEGISPTPVNVLKTQSSKPRHSLPHPPMFNGLKSQWRGWKLEMEGKIEEDADAIGNMKSQLRYIYTRLEGSAKTNITTFYELELGKEYPRPQALIRRLDLLYGERNRKDKAIQALHTIRQKDTESFTTFYPRFEKEIANAEAEGWEDSAKISYLRNALHPKLKAHLIGCSQSQLDLYEAFATKCEEISNQMELFGEWT
;
A
#
# COMPACT_ATOMS: atom_id res chain seq x y z
N MET A 1 -13.99 -78.58 35.36
CA MET A 1 -14.61 -77.84 34.24
C MET A 1 -15.06 -76.48 34.77
N ALA A 2 -14.33 -75.42 34.42
CA ALA A 2 -14.81 -74.03 34.30
C ALA A 2 -13.65 -73.19 33.76
N THR A 3 -13.94 -72.46 32.70
CA THR A 3 -13.07 -71.69 31.80
C THR A 3 -12.55 -70.41 32.44
N ASN A 4 -11.27 -70.07 32.22
CA ASN A 4 -10.71 -68.75 32.52
C ASN A 4 -10.51 -68.01 31.20
N GLU A 5 -11.36 -67.01 30.96
CA GLU A 5 -11.40 -66.17 29.77
C GLU A 5 -10.15 -65.27 29.69
N GLY A 6 -9.43 -65.35 28.58
CA GLY A 6 -8.31 -64.47 28.27
C GLY A 6 -8.79 -63.13 27.76
N ILE A 7 -8.43 -62.04 28.44
CA ILE A 7 -8.61 -60.67 27.96
C ILE A 7 -7.33 -60.27 27.22
N SER A 8 -7.38 -60.27 25.89
CA SER A 8 -6.40 -59.60 25.04
C SER A 8 -6.58 -58.08 25.11
N PRO A 9 -5.51 -57.27 25.16
CA PRO A 9 -5.63 -55.82 25.09
C PRO A 9 -5.95 -55.39 23.66
N THR A 10 -7.01 -54.60 23.51
CA THR A 10 -7.35 -53.89 22.26
C THR A 10 -6.28 -52.83 21.95
N PRO A 11 -5.85 -52.67 20.68
CA PRO A 11 -4.95 -51.60 20.30
C PRO A 11 -5.72 -50.27 20.32
N VAL A 12 -5.21 -49.30 21.09
CA VAL A 12 -5.70 -47.92 21.06
C VAL A 12 -5.35 -47.33 19.69
N ASN A 13 -6.37 -47.20 18.84
CA ASN A 13 -6.26 -46.56 17.54
C ASN A 13 -6.12 -45.05 17.74
N VAL A 14 -4.88 -44.55 17.79
CA VAL A 14 -4.59 -43.12 17.82
C VAL A 14 -4.96 -42.53 16.46
N LEU A 15 -6.17 -41.97 16.38
CA LEU A 15 -6.63 -41.18 15.24
C LEU A 15 -5.65 -40.03 15.01
N LYS A 16 -4.85 -40.12 13.94
CA LYS A 16 -4.15 -38.97 13.36
C LYS A 16 -5.20 -37.93 12.96
N THR A 17 -5.32 -36.85 13.72
CA THR A 17 -6.00 -35.64 13.30
C THR A 17 -5.27 -35.12 12.06
N GLN A 18 -5.84 -35.39 10.88
CA GLN A 18 -5.42 -34.71 9.65
C GLN A 18 -5.80 -33.24 9.82
N SER A 19 -4.82 -32.39 10.13
CA SER A 19 -5.02 -30.94 10.18
C SER A 19 -5.36 -30.47 8.77
N SER A 20 -6.65 -30.25 8.48
CA SER A 20 -7.07 -29.59 7.25
C SER A 20 -6.45 -28.19 7.20
N LYS A 21 -5.93 -27.78 6.04
CA LYS A 21 -5.40 -26.42 5.86
C LYS A 21 -6.44 -25.38 6.34
N PRO A 22 -6.00 -24.34 7.06
CA PRO A 22 -6.90 -23.28 7.47
C PRO A 22 -7.50 -22.58 6.24
N ARG A 23 -8.66 -21.95 6.44
CA ARG A 23 -9.29 -21.14 5.38
C ARG A 23 -8.50 -19.84 5.20
N HIS A 24 -8.57 -19.29 4.00
CA HIS A 24 -8.08 -17.94 3.71
C HIS A 24 -8.84 -16.91 4.54
N SER A 25 -8.11 -16.02 5.20
CA SER A 25 -8.64 -14.91 5.99
C SER A 25 -8.84 -13.66 5.14
N LEU A 26 -7.90 -13.36 4.24
CA LEU A 26 -7.95 -12.19 3.37
C LEU A 26 -8.66 -12.49 2.04
N PRO A 27 -9.26 -11.48 1.38
CA PRO A 27 -9.63 -11.57 -0.02
C PRO A 27 -8.45 -11.97 -0.91
N HIS A 28 -8.73 -12.48 -2.10
CA HIS A 28 -7.67 -12.73 -3.08
C HIS A 28 -7.26 -11.42 -3.76
N PRO A 29 -5.96 -11.11 -3.88
CA PRO A 29 -5.50 -9.95 -4.66
C PRO A 29 -6.00 -10.03 -6.11
N PRO A 30 -6.19 -8.88 -6.79
CA PRO A 30 -6.57 -8.85 -8.20
C PRO A 30 -5.46 -9.41 -9.10
N MET A 31 -5.77 -9.59 -10.38
CA MET A 31 -4.76 -9.96 -11.38
C MET A 31 -3.84 -8.79 -11.68
N PHE A 32 -2.54 -9.05 -11.83
CA PHE A 32 -1.57 -8.04 -12.26
C PHE A 32 -1.09 -8.31 -13.69
N ASN A 33 -1.34 -7.33 -14.56
CA ASN A 33 -1.06 -7.43 -16.00
C ASN A 33 0.29 -6.79 -16.42
N GLY A 34 0.94 -6.04 -15.52
CA GLY A 34 2.19 -5.32 -15.77
C GLY A 34 2.07 -3.78 -15.82
N LEU A 35 0.90 -3.20 -15.58
CA LEU A 35 0.75 -1.74 -15.50
C LEU A 35 1.44 -1.18 -14.24
N LYS A 36 2.46 -0.34 -14.42
CA LYS A 36 3.25 0.23 -13.30
C LYS A 36 2.42 1.00 -12.29
N SER A 37 1.36 1.69 -12.72
CA SER A 37 0.43 2.41 -11.83
C SER A 37 -0.30 1.50 -10.86
N GLN A 38 -0.47 0.21 -11.18
CA GLN A 38 -1.13 -0.78 -10.33
C GLN A 38 -0.14 -1.50 -9.40
N TRP A 39 1.16 -1.47 -9.71
CA TRP A 39 2.17 -2.28 -9.03
C TRP A 39 2.18 -2.09 -7.52
N ARG A 40 2.15 -0.83 -7.04
CA ARG A 40 2.25 -0.54 -5.60
C ARG A 40 1.09 -1.15 -4.81
N GLY A 41 -0.14 -0.91 -5.24
CA GLY A 41 -1.33 -1.45 -4.57
C GLY A 41 -1.33 -2.98 -4.60
N TRP A 42 -1.10 -3.55 -5.79
CA TRP A 42 -1.05 -5.00 -5.95
C TRP A 42 0.03 -5.67 -5.10
N LYS A 43 1.23 -5.08 -5.02
CA LYS A 43 2.34 -5.58 -4.22
C LYS A 43 1.96 -5.65 -2.74
N LEU A 44 1.38 -4.58 -2.19
CA LEU A 44 0.94 -4.53 -0.78
C LEU A 44 -0.12 -5.60 -0.49
N GLU A 45 -1.12 -5.75 -1.36
CA GLU A 45 -2.15 -6.79 -1.21
C GLU A 45 -1.56 -8.21 -1.31
N MET A 46 -0.61 -8.42 -2.21
CA MET A 46 0.06 -9.72 -2.37
C MET A 46 0.96 -10.05 -1.18
N GLU A 47 1.76 -9.10 -0.70
CA GLU A 47 2.62 -9.28 0.48
C GLU A 47 1.78 -9.58 1.72
N GLY A 48 0.73 -8.80 1.98
CA GLY A 48 -0.21 -9.07 3.08
C GLY A 48 -0.91 -10.42 2.94
N LYS A 49 -1.30 -10.83 1.73
CA LYS A 49 -1.88 -12.16 1.48
C LYS A 49 -0.91 -13.29 1.81
N ILE A 50 0.37 -13.15 1.46
CA ILE A 50 1.38 -14.17 1.71
C ILE A 50 1.73 -14.24 3.19
N GLU A 51 1.71 -13.11 3.90
CA GLU A 51 1.97 -13.02 5.34
C GLU A 51 0.83 -13.64 6.15
N GLU A 52 -0.41 -13.18 5.95
CA GLU A 52 -1.56 -13.59 6.76
C GLU A 52 -2.07 -15.01 6.42
N ASP A 53 -2.06 -15.38 5.13
CA ASP A 53 -2.58 -16.68 4.67
C ASP A 53 -1.48 -17.69 4.34
N ALA A 54 -0.27 -17.52 4.89
CA ALA A 54 0.87 -18.41 4.65
C ALA A 54 0.48 -19.89 4.82
N ASP A 55 -0.17 -20.23 5.94
CA ASP A 55 -0.60 -21.60 6.27
C ASP A 55 -1.76 -22.09 5.40
N ALA A 56 -2.70 -21.19 5.05
CA ALA A 56 -3.83 -21.52 4.18
C ALA A 56 -3.38 -21.81 2.74
N ILE A 57 -2.41 -21.04 2.24
CA ILE A 57 -1.78 -21.27 0.94
C ILE A 57 -0.94 -22.56 0.98
N GLY A 58 -0.14 -22.71 2.04
CA GLY A 58 0.70 -23.86 2.33
C GLY A 58 2.19 -23.56 2.17
N ASN A 59 2.96 -24.56 1.74
CA ASN A 59 4.42 -24.45 1.69
C ASN A 59 4.94 -23.38 0.70
N MET A 60 6.25 -23.14 0.74
CA MET A 60 6.90 -22.13 -0.12
C MET A 60 6.66 -22.32 -1.63
N LYS A 61 6.54 -23.57 -2.12
CA LYS A 61 6.19 -23.83 -3.53
C LYS A 61 4.75 -23.42 -3.83
N SER A 62 3.81 -23.70 -2.92
CA SER A 62 2.42 -23.26 -3.04
C SER A 62 2.30 -21.75 -3.02
N GLN A 63 3.05 -21.07 -2.14
CA GLN A 63 3.09 -19.61 -2.08
C GLN A 63 3.70 -18.98 -3.35
N LEU A 64 4.81 -19.52 -3.85
CA LEU A 64 5.41 -19.07 -5.10
C LEU A 64 4.44 -19.24 -6.29
N ARG A 65 3.78 -20.41 -6.37
CA ARG A 65 2.74 -20.69 -7.37
C ARG A 65 1.58 -19.70 -7.25
N TYR A 66 1.14 -19.42 -6.03
CA TYR A 66 0.03 -18.51 -5.77
C TYR A 66 0.30 -17.11 -6.34
N ILE A 67 1.48 -16.55 -6.05
CA ILE A 67 1.91 -15.25 -6.61
C ILE A 67 1.87 -15.32 -8.14
N TYR A 68 2.47 -16.35 -8.75
CA TYR A 68 2.51 -16.49 -10.21
C TYR A 68 1.12 -16.64 -10.85
N THR A 69 0.17 -17.32 -10.19
CA THR A 69 -1.21 -17.46 -10.69
C THR A 69 -2.03 -16.18 -10.62
N ARG A 70 -1.55 -15.16 -9.88
CA ARG A 70 -2.14 -13.82 -9.82
C ARG A 70 -1.52 -12.84 -10.82
N LEU A 71 -0.71 -13.35 -11.74
CA LEU A 71 -0.14 -12.60 -12.85
C LEU A 71 -0.86 -12.96 -14.15
N GLU A 72 -0.98 -11.98 -15.03
CA GLU A 72 -1.50 -12.13 -16.39
C GLU A 72 -0.72 -11.26 -17.38
N GLY A 73 -1.07 -11.38 -18.66
CA GLY A 73 -0.53 -10.55 -19.73
C GLY A 73 1.01 -10.44 -19.71
N SER A 74 1.49 -9.20 -19.85
CA SER A 74 2.93 -8.92 -19.95
C SER A 74 3.69 -9.31 -18.68
N ALA A 75 3.10 -9.11 -17.50
CA ALA A 75 3.72 -9.48 -16.22
C ALA A 75 4.02 -10.98 -16.14
N LYS A 76 3.04 -11.81 -16.50
CA LYS A 76 3.21 -13.26 -16.51
C LYS A 76 4.26 -13.69 -17.53
N THR A 77 4.19 -13.17 -18.76
CA THR A 77 5.15 -13.51 -19.81
C THR A 77 6.58 -13.17 -19.40
N ASN A 78 6.80 -11.95 -18.90
CA ASN A 78 8.15 -11.46 -18.57
C ASN A 78 8.80 -12.20 -17.39
N ILE A 79 7.99 -12.77 -16.48
CA ILE A 79 8.50 -13.41 -15.27
C ILE A 79 8.60 -14.93 -15.36
N THR A 80 7.99 -15.55 -16.37
CA THR A 80 7.80 -17.02 -16.42
C THR A 80 9.13 -17.78 -16.30
N THR A 81 10.15 -17.40 -17.07
CA THR A 81 11.48 -18.05 -16.97
C THR A 81 12.09 -17.92 -15.57
N PHE A 82 11.94 -16.76 -14.92
CA PHE A 82 12.44 -16.58 -13.55
C PHE A 82 11.65 -17.43 -12.53
N TYR A 83 10.34 -17.52 -12.70
CA TYR A 83 9.47 -18.36 -11.88
C TYR A 83 9.84 -19.84 -11.99
N GLU A 84 10.09 -20.36 -13.20
CA GLU A 84 10.52 -21.75 -13.41
C GLU A 84 11.86 -22.04 -12.71
N LEU A 85 12.83 -21.14 -12.83
CA LEU A 85 14.12 -21.23 -12.16
C LEU A 85 13.98 -21.24 -10.62
N GLU A 86 13.13 -20.37 -10.06
CA GLU A 86 12.93 -20.32 -8.61
C GLU A 86 12.16 -21.55 -8.10
N LEU A 87 11.18 -22.05 -8.86
CA LEU A 87 10.40 -23.23 -8.53
C LEU A 87 11.23 -24.52 -8.50
N GLY A 88 12.26 -24.60 -9.37
CA GLY A 88 13.19 -25.72 -9.45
C GLY A 88 14.18 -25.82 -8.29
N LYS A 89 14.27 -24.81 -7.43
CA LYS A 89 15.17 -24.84 -6.26
C LYS A 89 14.69 -25.81 -5.19
N GLU A 90 15.65 -26.31 -4.42
CA GLU A 90 15.37 -27.09 -3.20
C GLU A 90 14.58 -26.26 -2.19
N TYR A 91 14.96 -24.98 -2.04
CA TYR A 91 14.30 -24.00 -1.18
C TYR A 91 13.81 -22.79 -2.00
N PRO A 92 12.65 -22.87 -2.67
CA PRO A 92 12.07 -21.74 -3.41
C PRO A 92 11.68 -20.61 -2.47
N ARG A 93 11.89 -19.36 -2.91
CA ARG A 93 11.55 -18.18 -2.11
C ARG A 93 10.46 -17.37 -2.80
N PRO A 94 9.21 -17.39 -2.31
CA PRO A 94 8.12 -16.58 -2.87
C PRO A 94 8.50 -15.09 -3.00
N GLN A 95 9.18 -14.56 -1.98
CA GLN A 95 9.65 -13.18 -1.95
C GLN A 95 10.68 -12.83 -3.03
N ALA A 96 11.40 -13.82 -3.58
CA ALA A 96 12.30 -13.57 -4.71
C ALA A 96 11.54 -13.17 -5.97
N LEU A 97 10.33 -13.72 -6.17
CA LEU A 97 9.47 -13.37 -7.30
C LEU A 97 8.92 -11.94 -7.16
N ILE A 98 8.47 -11.55 -5.96
CA ILE A 98 8.01 -10.18 -5.69
C ILE A 98 9.14 -9.18 -5.92
N ARG A 99 10.36 -9.45 -5.40
CA ARG A 99 11.53 -8.59 -5.68
C ARG A 99 11.86 -8.48 -7.17
N ARG A 100 11.73 -9.57 -7.92
CA ARG A 100 11.97 -9.54 -9.38
C ARG A 100 10.94 -8.69 -10.10
N LEU A 101 9.66 -8.79 -9.71
CA LEU A 101 8.60 -7.93 -10.23
C LEU A 101 8.83 -6.45 -9.83
N ASP A 102 9.33 -6.18 -8.63
CA ASP A 102 9.66 -4.83 -8.15
C ASP A 102 10.75 -4.17 -9.02
N LEU A 103 11.74 -4.94 -9.48
CA LEU A 103 12.76 -4.45 -10.42
C LEU A 103 12.19 -4.06 -11.79
N LEU A 104 11.16 -4.78 -12.26
CA LEU A 104 10.54 -4.57 -13.57
C LEU A 104 9.48 -3.46 -13.55
N TYR A 105 8.68 -3.41 -12.49
CA TYR A 105 7.45 -2.61 -12.42
C TYR A 105 7.47 -1.54 -11.33
N GLY A 106 8.43 -1.59 -10.40
CA GLY A 106 8.60 -0.60 -9.34
C GLY A 106 8.97 0.80 -9.83
N GLU A 107 8.55 1.81 -9.07
CA GLU A 107 8.86 3.21 -9.32
C GLU A 107 10.14 3.63 -8.60
N ARG A 108 11.28 3.52 -9.30
CA ARG A 108 12.61 3.82 -8.74
C ARG A 108 12.82 5.29 -8.31
N ASN A 109 12.23 6.23 -9.04
CA ASN A 109 12.44 7.67 -8.81
C ASN A 109 11.21 8.34 -8.19
N ARG A 110 10.39 7.59 -7.45
CA ARG A 110 9.13 8.09 -6.87
C ARG A 110 9.36 9.31 -5.98
N LYS A 111 10.34 9.22 -5.08
CA LYS A 111 10.71 10.31 -4.18
C LYS A 111 11.07 11.58 -4.93
N ASP A 112 12.00 11.49 -5.88
CA ASP A 112 12.43 12.64 -6.67
C ASP A 112 11.31 13.24 -7.50
N LYS A 113 10.45 12.40 -8.11
CA LYS A 113 9.26 12.85 -8.84
C LYS A 113 8.27 13.56 -7.93
N ALA A 114 8.07 13.06 -6.72
CA ALA A 114 7.16 13.68 -5.75
C ALA A 114 7.70 15.03 -5.26
N ILE A 115 9.01 15.14 -5.02
CA ILE A 115 9.65 16.43 -4.70
C ILE A 115 9.46 17.42 -5.86
N GLN A 116 9.68 16.99 -7.12
CA GLN A 116 9.39 17.83 -8.29
C GLN A 116 7.90 18.21 -8.41
N ALA A 117 7.00 17.28 -8.07
CA ALA A 117 5.57 17.54 -8.03
C ALA A 117 5.22 18.57 -6.94
N LEU A 118 5.80 18.50 -5.75
CA LEU A 118 5.60 19.50 -4.69
C LEU A 118 6.02 20.92 -5.11
N HIS A 119 7.08 21.06 -5.92
CA HIS A 119 7.47 22.37 -6.45
C HIS A 119 6.48 22.93 -7.47
N THR A 120 5.75 22.08 -8.19
CA THR A 120 4.94 22.46 -9.36
C THR A 120 3.44 22.38 -9.15
N ILE A 121 2.98 21.60 -8.16
CA ILE A 121 1.57 21.42 -7.84
C ILE A 121 0.96 22.77 -7.39
N ARG A 122 -0.21 23.10 -7.94
CA ARG A 122 -0.96 24.31 -7.60
C ARG A 122 -2.42 23.96 -7.38
N GLN A 123 -3.05 24.68 -6.45
CA GLN A 123 -4.50 24.73 -6.32
C GLN A 123 -5.06 25.48 -7.55
N LYS A 124 -6.02 24.86 -8.24
CA LYS A 124 -6.65 25.48 -9.43
C LYS A 124 -7.61 26.60 -9.02
N ASP A 125 -7.93 27.48 -9.96
CA ASP A 125 -8.77 28.66 -9.73
C ASP A 125 -10.15 28.36 -9.14
N THR A 126 -10.75 27.22 -9.51
CA THR A 126 -12.07 26.75 -9.05
C THR A 126 -12.00 25.56 -8.10
N GLU A 127 -10.81 25.18 -7.65
CA GLU A 127 -10.60 24.01 -6.78
C GLU A 127 -10.57 24.44 -5.31
N SER A 128 -11.49 23.91 -4.51
CA SER A 128 -11.47 24.11 -3.05
C SER A 128 -10.23 23.52 -2.39
N PHE A 129 -9.86 24.04 -1.22
CA PHE A 129 -8.76 23.46 -0.46
C PHE A 129 -9.00 21.99 -0.13
N THR A 130 -10.21 21.60 0.25
CA THR A 130 -10.58 20.20 0.56
C THR A 130 -10.40 19.25 -0.63
N THR A 131 -10.57 19.74 -1.86
CA THR A 131 -10.32 18.96 -3.08
C THR A 131 -8.82 18.91 -3.42
N PHE A 132 -8.12 20.04 -3.25
CA PHE A 132 -6.70 20.18 -3.56
C PHE A 132 -5.79 19.43 -2.57
N TYR A 133 -6.07 19.55 -1.28
CA TYR A 133 -5.19 19.15 -0.19
C TYR A 133 -4.83 17.66 -0.19
N PRO A 134 -5.77 16.70 -0.43
CA PRO A 134 -5.43 15.28 -0.53
C PRO A 134 -4.41 14.97 -1.63
N ARG A 135 -4.41 15.73 -2.73
CA ARG A 135 -3.42 15.57 -3.80
C ARG A 135 -2.05 16.08 -3.36
N PHE A 136 -2.00 17.19 -2.63
CA PHE A 136 -0.76 17.73 -2.07
C PHE A 136 -0.16 16.77 -1.02
N GLU A 137 -0.97 16.31 -0.07
CA GLU A 137 -0.58 15.34 0.97
C GLU A 137 -0.03 14.04 0.38
N LYS A 138 -0.65 13.55 -0.69
CA LYS A 138 -0.14 12.38 -1.41
C LYS A 138 1.31 12.59 -1.89
N GLU A 139 1.65 13.79 -2.35
CA GLU A 139 3.03 14.10 -2.78
C GLU A 139 3.98 14.26 -1.60
N ILE A 140 3.54 14.81 -0.45
CA ILE A 140 4.31 14.81 0.81
C ILE A 140 4.67 13.37 1.22
N ALA A 141 3.68 12.48 1.26
CA ALA A 141 3.88 11.07 1.58
C ALA A 141 4.79 10.37 0.55
N ASN A 142 4.61 10.65 -0.75
CA ASN A 142 5.44 10.06 -1.79
C ASN A 142 6.89 10.57 -1.77
N ALA A 143 7.12 11.81 -1.34
CA ALA A 143 8.44 12.40 -1.13
C ALA A 143 9.10 11.90 0.17
N GLU A 144 8.39 11.11 0.98
CA GLU A 144 8.82 10.70 2.33
C GLU A 144 9.14 11.93 3.20
N ALA A 145 8.32 12.97 3.04
CA ALA A 145 8.50 14.28 3.66
C ALA A 145 7.81 14.43 5.01
N GLU A 146 7.25 13.35 5.57
CA GLU A 146 6.58 13.37 6.87
C GLU A 146 7.48 13.90 7.98
N GLY A 147 8.75 13.48 7.96
CA GLY A 147 9.78 13.91 8.92
C GLY A 147 10.46 15.23 8.58
N TRP A 148 10.00 15.98 7.56
CA TRP A 148 10.52 17.31 7.30
C TRP A 148 10.05 18.29 8.39
N GLU A 149 10.85 19.34 8.61
CA GLU A 149 10.44 20.44 9.48
C GLU A 149 9.11 21.04 9.01
N ASP A 150 8.24 21.40 9.96
CA ASP A 150 6.94 21.99 9.64
C ASP A 150 7.09 23.27 8.81
N SER A 151 8.12 24.08 9.08
CA SER A 151 8.47 25.27 8.29
C SER A 151 8.63 24.97 6.80
N ALA A 152 9.27 23.85 6.45
CA ALA A 152 9.47 23.42 5.08
C ALA A 152 8.14 22.97 4.44
N LYS A 153 7.38 22.11 5.14
CA LYS A 153 6.06 21.64 4.66
C LYS A 153 5.10 22.81 4.45
N ILE A 154 5.03 23.75 5.40
CA ILE A 154 4.26 24.98 5.32
C ILE A 154 4.71 25.83 4.13
N SER A 155 6.01 25.95 3.87
CA SER A 155 6.53 26.71 2.72
C SER A 155 6.05 26.11 1.39
N TYR A 156 6.13 24.79 1.21
CA TYR A 156 5.61 24.12 0.02
C TYR A 156 4.10 24.32 -0.13
N LEU A 157 3.33 24.07 0.95
CA LEU A 157 1.88 24.19 0.91
C LEU A 157 1.47 25.62 0.61
N ARG A 158 2.00 26.59 1.35
CA ARG A 158 1.75 28.02 1.14
C ARG A 158 2.06 28.40 -0.30
N ASN A 159 3.16 27.95 -0.90
CA ASN A 159 3.48 28.27 -2.29
C ASN A 159 2.49 27.66 -3.30
N ALA A 160 1.94 26.49 -2.99
CA ALA A 160 0.99 25.79 -3.85
C ALA A 160 -0.44 26.37 -3.82
N LEU A 161 -0.81 27.10 -2.76
CA LEU A 161 -2.15 27.68 -2.60
C LEU A 161 -2.50 28.73 -3.65
N HIS A 162 -3.80 28.85 -3.92
CA HIS A 162 -4.35 29.88 -4.78
C HIS A 162 -4.16 31.29 -4.17
N PRO A 163 -3.87 32.34 -4.97
CA PRO A 163 -3.64 33.71 -4.47
C PRO A 163 -4.77 34.28 -3.59
N LYS A 164 -6.04 33.97 -3.91
CA LYS A 164 -7.18 34.40 -3.08
C LYS A 164 -7.06 33.86 -1.64
N LEU A 165 -6.86 32.55 -1.49
CA LEU A 165 -6.70 31.92 -0.18
C LEU A 165 -5.46 32.45 0.57
N LYS A 166 -4.34 32.67 -0.16
CA LYS A 166 -3.13 33.30 0.40
C LYS A 166 -3.41 34.69 0.99
N ALA A 167 -4.21 35.51 0.32
CA ALA A 167 -4.54 36.85 0.78
C ALA A 167 -5.28 36.83 2.12
N HIS A 168 -6.22 35.90 2.29
CA HIS A 168 -6.97 35.73 3.55
C HIS A 168 -6.08 35.18 4.69
N LEU A 169 -4.97 34.50 4.37
CA LEU A 169 -4.00 34.01 5.35
C LEU A 169 -3.06 35.10 5.90
N ILE A 170 -2.88 36.24 5.21
CA ILE A 170 -1.95 37.32 5.64
C ILE A 170 -2.35 37.92 7.00
N GLY A 171 -3.65 37.97 7.30
CA GLY A 171 -4.17 38.51 8.56
C GLY A 171 -4.12 37.53 9.74
N CYS A 172 -3.71 36.27 9.53
CA CYS A 172 -3.63 35.27 10.59
C CYS A 172 -2.32 35.39 11.37
N SER A 173 -2.37 35.22 12.69
CA SER A 173 -1.16 35.33 13.53
C SER A 173 -0.18 34.19 13.21
N GLN A 174 1.08 34.54 12.96
CA GLN A 174 2.11 33.59 12.52
C GLN A 174 2.42 32.53 13.60
N SER A 175 2.40 32.91 14.87
CA SER A 175 2.73 32.03 16.01
C SER A 175 1.72 30.93 16.26
N GLN A 176 0.51 31.00 15.68
CA GLN A 176 -0.50 29.94 15.76
C GLN A 176 -0.39 28.93 14.61
N LEU A 177 0.47 29.20 13.63
CA LEU A 177 0.56 28.48 12.36
C LEU A 177 1.95 27.89 12.11
N ASP A 178 2.73 27.68 13.17
CA ASP A 178 4.09 27.11 13.08
C ASP A 178 4.07 25.58 12.94
N LEU A 179 2.96 24.93 13.29
CA LEU A 179 2.73 23.50 13.07
C LEU A 179 2.04 23.28 11.73
N TYR A 180 2.50 22.28 10.98
CA TYR A 180 1.98 21.98 9.65
C TYR A 180 0.48 21.67 9.65
N GLU A 181 0.04 20.82 10.58
CA GLU A 181 -1.37 20.43 10.72
C GLU A 181 -2.24 21.65 11.04
N ALA A 182 -1.81 22.51 11.97
CA ALA A 182 -2.54 23.74 12.32
C ALA A 182 -2.67 24.69 11.11
N PHE A 183 -1.60 24.81 10.31
CA PHE A 183 -1.65 25.61 9.08
C PHE A 183 -2.61 25.01 8.04
N ALA A 184 -2.62 23.68 7.85
CA ALA A 184 -3.53 23.00 6.94
C ALA A 184 -5.00 23.15 7.38
N THR A 185 -5.31 22.94 8.66
CA THR A 185 -6.65 23.17 9.23
C THR A 185 -7.08 24.61 9.02
N LYS A 186 -6.18 25.59 9.19
CA LYS A 186 -6.54 27.00 8.97
C LYS A 186 -6.86 27.29 7.50
N CYS A 187 -6.14 26.68 6.57
CA CYS A 187 -6.43 26.80 5.14
C CYS A 187 -7.81 26.23 4.81
N GLU A 188 -8.18 25.11 5.41
CA GLU A 188 -9.51 24.49 5.25
C GLU A 188 -10.62 25.39 5.80
N GLU A 189 -10.48 25.90 7.02
CA GLU A 189 -11.46 26.82 7.64
C GLU A 189 -11.75 28.03 6.74
N ILE A 190 -10.69 28.68 6.24
CA ILE A 190 -10.82 29.85 5.38
C ILE A 190 -11.42 29.46 4.03
N SER A 191 -10.99 28.34 3.43
CA SER A 191 -11.58 27.87 2.17
C SER A 191 -13.07 27.64 2.30
N ASN A 192 -13.52 27.00 3.39
CA ASN A 192 -14.93 26.76 3.66
C ASN A 192 -15.71 28.07 3.84
N GLN A 193 -15.13 29.08 4.50
CA GLN A 193 -15.74 30.41 4.59
C GLN A 193 -15.89 31.08 3.22
N MET A 194 -14.83 31.04 2.40
CA MET A 194 -14.86 31.58 1.03
C MET A 194 -15.93 30.91 0.16
N GLU A 195 -16.16 29.60 0.33
CA GLU A 195 -17.23 28.88 -0.37
C GLU A 195 -18.61 29.37 0.07
N LEU A 196 -18.84 29.55 1.38
CA LEU A 196 -20.10 30.06 1.91
C LEU A 196 -20.43 31.47 1.38
N PHE A 197 -19.42 32.30 1.15
CA PHE A 197 -19.58 33.65 0.60
C PHE A 197 -19.56 33.70 -0.94
N GLY A 198 -19.41 32.56 -1.62
CA GLY A 198 -19.39 32.50 -3.08
C GLY A 198 -18.14 33.13 -3.72
N GLU A 199 -17.01 33.16 -3.01
CA GLU A 199 -15.74 33.74 -3.48
C GLU A 199 -14.90 32.76 -4.33
N TRP A 200 -15.27 31.47 -4.28
CA TRP A 200 -14.83 30.43 -5.21
C TRP A 200 -15.78 30.38 -6.42
N THR A 201 -15.37 31.01 -7.52
CA THR A 201 -16.08 31.04 -8.81
C THR A 201 -15.11 30.79 -9.94
#